data_AF-A0A1Z8KVW4-F1
#
_entry.id   AF-A0A1Z8KVW4-F1
#
_cell.length_a   1.000
_cell.length_b   1.000
_cell.length_c   1.000
_cell.angle_alpha   90.00
_cell.angle_beta   90.00
_cell.angle_gamma   90.00
#
_symmetry.space_group_name_H-M   'P 1'
#
loop_
_entity.id
_entity.type
_entity.pdbx_description
1 polymer ?
#
loop_
_entity_poly.entity_id
_entity_poly.type
_entity_poly.pdbx_seq_one_letter_code
_entity_poly.pdbx_strand_id
1 'polypeptide(L)'
;MADKKDKIDPIDATFDEVVGAISPRVYGKEITSMDRKINKLAPVRRRKKITSDQGTFDLGIDIERDIEGIGMGVLSDGTPYLNQRGLAALCGVQNAHIGTISSQWKESVQKPRISTIKGILLEAGADFAQPHIEVPHKGVVHFCYPAEICLAVLEYYALDAGSNVRPEARKNFRLLAGSKLKEMIYSQVGYDPTGGIAEPLRKWHERIELNHQSAPSGYFSIFNEAHTVIYELIMAGAEIGEKMVPDISIGQHWAKYWDANDLESRFGDREKFPHRYPKDHPQAKSNPQIANCYPLDALGEYRRWLQDVYLDGGKFKNYLKGKKEIPPSVSQLAIKRLSPKLIEQ
;
A
#
# COMPACT_ATOMS: atom_id res chain seq x y z
N MET A 1 1.93 -8.95 27.14
CA MET A 1 2.44 -7.80 26.38
C MET A 1 2.46 -8.24 24.92
N ALA A 2 1.44 -7.85 24.15
CA ALA A 2 1.21 -8.38 22.81
C ALA A 2 2.08 -7.65 21.77
N ASP A 3 2.64 -8.44 20.87
CA ASP A 3 3.64 -8.11 19.85
C ASP A 3 3.06 -7.12 18.82
N LYS A 4 3.71 -5.96 18.63
CA LYS A 4 3.38 -4.95 17.60
C LYS A 4 4.07 -5.31 16.28
N LYS A 5 3.68 -6.41 15.65
CA LYS A 5 4.09 -6.75 14.27
C LYS A 5 2.88 -6.55 13.36
N ASP A 6 3.10 -6.01 12.17
CA ASP A 6 2.10 -5.73 11.10
C ASP A 6 1.63 -4.28 10.91
N LYS A 7 2.41 -3.25 11.30
CA LYS A 7 2.12 -1.86 10.91
C LYS A 7 3.07 -1.38 9.81
N ILE A 8 2.51 -1.01 8.66
CA ILE A 8 3.21 -0.47 7.49
C ILE A 8 3.15 1.05 7.54
N ASP A 9 4.24 1.73 7.18
CA ASP A 9 4.26 3.18 7.10
C ASP A 9 3.40 3.70 5.93
N PRO A 10 2.46 4.62 6.20
CA PRO A 10 1.41 4.96 5.25
C PRO A 10 1.88 6.01 4.21
N ILE A 11 1.32 5.97 2.99
CA ILE A 11 1.74 6.74 1.81
C ILE A 11 1.48 8.26 1.93
N ASP A 12 2.49 9.11 1.94
CA ASP A 12 2.31 10.58 1.84
C ASP A 12 2.07 11.01 0.38
N ALA A 13 0.83 10.82 -0.09
CA ALA A 13 0.41 11.21 -1.44
C ALA A 13 -0.95 11.89 -1.37
N THR A 14 -1.12 12.96 -2.15
CA THR A 14 -2.38 13.68 -2.23
C THR A 14 -3.48 12.77 -2.76
N PHE A 15 -4.73 13.04 -2.37
CA PHE A 15 -5.89 12.29 -2.82
C PHE A 15 -5.96 12.25 -4.36
N ASP A 16 -5.71 13.39 -5.01
CA ASP A 16 -5.68 13.49 -6.47
C ASP A 16 -4.50 12.70 -7.10
N GLU A 17 -3.33 12.61 -6.45
CA GLU A 17 -2.18 11.83 -6.95
C GLU A 17 -2.45 10.32 -6.95
N VAL A 18 -3.09 9.79 -5.90
CA VAL A 18 -3.41 8.34 -5.81
C VAL A 18 -4.56 7.97 -6.71
N VAL A 19 -5.59 8.82 -6.79
CA VAL A 19 -6.75 8.61 -7.64
C VAL A 19 -6.39 8.70 -9.13
N GLY A 20 -5.46 9.59 -9.51
CA GLY A 20 -4.94 9.70 -10.87
C GLY A 20 -4.16 8.46 -11.34
N ALA A 21 -3.55 7.71 -10.43
CA ALA A 21 -2.79 6.49 -10.75
C ALA A 21 -3.69 5.25 -10.99
N ILE A 22 -4.92 5.25 -10.45
CA ILE A 22 -5.88 4.12 -10.52
C ILE A 22 -6.83 4.26 -11.74
N SER A 23 -6.73 5.34 -12.50
CA SER A 23 -7.55 5.57 -13.70
C SER A 23 -6.71 5.37 -14.97
N PRO A 24 -7.06 4.44 -15.88
CA PRO A 24 -6.38 4.34 -17.16
C PRO A 24 -6.64 5.63 -17.95
N ARG A 25 -5.57 6.39 -18.26
CA ARG A 25 -5.65 7.48 -19.23
C ARG A 25 -5.97 6.88 -20.59
N VAL A 26 -7.22 7.00 -21.02
CA VAL A 26 -7.65 6.63 -22.36
C VAL A 26 -7.09 7.67 -23.33
N TYR A 27 -5.90 7.42 -23.87
CA TYR A 27 -5.52 8.00 -25.14
C TYR A 27 -6.18 7.17 -26.24
N GLY A 28 -7.12 7.78 -26.95
CA GLY A 28 -7.88 7.15 -28.02
C GLY A 28 -6.97 6.54 -29.08
N LYS A 29 -6.94 5.20 -29.11
CA LYS A 29 -6.71 4.40 -30.31
C LYS A 29 -7.65 3.21 -30.22
N GLU A 30 -8.34 2.94 -31.33
CA GLU A 30 -9.33 1.88 -31.48
C GLU A 30 -8.82 0.54 -30.92
N ILE A 31 -9.64 -0.08 -30.06
CA ILE A 31 -9.35 -1.40 -29.50
C ILE A 31 -9.88 -2.42 -30.51
N THR A 32 -8.96 -3.06 -31.23
CA THR A 32 -9.25 -4.36 -31.85
C THR A 32 -9.31 -5.41 -30.74
N SER A 33 -10.41 -6.14 -30.69
CA SER A 33 -10.68 -7.20 -29.72
C SER A 33 -9.62 -8.30 -29.82
N MET A 34 -8.89 -8.54 -28.73
CA MET A 34 -8.21 -9.81 -28.50
C MET A 34 -8.79 -10.43 -27.23
N ASP A 35 -9.54 -11.51 -27.43
CA ASP A 35 -10.07 -12.37 -26.37
C ASP A 35 -8.96 -12.83 -25.42
N ARG A 36 -8.95 -12.30 -24.20
CA ARG A 36 -8.14 -12.84 -23.10
C ARG A 36 -9.03 -13.63 -22.16
N LYS A 37 -8.98 -14.96 -22.28
CA LYS A 37 -9.55 -15.90 -21.31
C LYS A 37 -8.89 -15.69 -19.94
N ILE A 38 -9.69 -15.32 -18.94
CA ILE A 38 -9.27 -15.23 -17.54
C ILE A 38 -9.29 -16.64 -16.94
N ASN A 39 -8.11 -17.20 -16.65
CA ASN A 39 -7.97 -18.60 -16.17
C ASN A 39 -7.96 -18.76 -14.64
N LYS A 40 -8.07 -17.69 -13.86
CA LYS A 40 -8.26 -17.78 -12.40
C LYS A 40 -9.13 -16.63 -11.92
N LEU A 41 -10.34 -16.98 -11.47
CA LEU A 41 -11.19 -16.09 -10.70
C LEU A 41 -10.67 -16.07 -9.26
N ALA A 42 -10.65 -14.88 -8.64
CA ALA A 42 -10.41 -14.76 -7.21
C ALA A 42 -11.41 -15.63 -6.43
N PRO A 43 -10.99 -16.29 -5.33
CA PRO A 43 -11.91 -17.08 -4.53
C PRO A 43 -13.02 -16.15 -3.99
N VAL A 44 -14.26 -16.45 -4.35
CA VAL A 44 -15.45 -15.79 -3.80
C VAL A 44 -15.52 -16.14 -2.32
N ARG A 45 -14.98 -15.27 -1.45
CA ARG A 45 -15.29 -15.33 -0.02
C ARG A 45 -16.79 -15.09 0.13
N ARG A 46 -17.51 -16.08 0.66
CA ARG A 46 -18.95 -16.00 0.94
C ARG A 46 -19.25 -14.72 1.72
N ARG A 47 -20.17 -13.90 1.20
CA ARG A 47 -20.79 -12.76 1.90
C ARG A 47 -21.31 -13.24 3.25
N LYS A 48 -20.71 -12.80 4.37
CA LYS A 48 -21.37 -12.90 5.68
C LYS A 48 -22.39 -11.77 5.75
N LYS A 49 -23.66 -12.14 5.90
CA LYS A 49 -24.73 -11.21 6.31
C LYS A 49 -24.37 -10.65 7.68
N ILE A 50 -24.52 -9.34 7.87
CA ILE A 50 -24.57 -8.75 9.21
C ILE A 50 -25.96 -9.07 9.78
N THR A 51 -26.12 -10.28 10.32
CA THR A 51 -27.31 -10.68 11.08
C THR A 51 -27.08 -10.36 12.56
N SER A 52 -28.11 -9.86 13.24
CA SER A 52 -28.09 -9.43 14.66
C SER A 52 -27.70 -10.51 15.69
N ASP A 53 -27.52 -11.76 15.27
CA ASP A 53 -27.26 -12.92 16.14
C ASP A 53 -25.79 -13.36 16.22
N GLN A 54 -24.84 -12.58 15.70
CA GLN A 54 -23.43 -12.77 16.05
C GLN A 54 -23.10 -11.89 17.25
N GLY A 55 -22.75 -12.54 18.37
CA GLY A 55 -22.32 -11.89 19.60
C GLY A 55 -21.30 -10.79 19.29
N THR A 56 -21.42 -9.67 20.01
CA THR A 56 -20.59 -8.48 19.86
C THR A 56 -19.11 -8.85 19.92
N PHE A 57 -18.51 -9.05 18.74
CA PHE A 57 -17.07 -8.93 18.59
C PHE A 57 -16.74 -7.48 18.91
N ASP A 58 -15.88 -7.28 19.90
CA ASP A 58 -15.38 -5.96 20.28
C ASP A 58 -14.47 -5.47 19.13
N LEU A 59 -15.11 -4.89 18.10
CA LEU A 59 -14.44 -4.41 16.90
C LEU A 59 -13.60 -3.20 17.27
N GLY A 60 -12.28 -3.31 17.10
CA GLY A 60 -11.34 -2.21 17.31
C GLY A 60 -10.94 -1.55 15.98
N ILE A 61 -10.34 -0.36 16.07
CA ILE A 61 -9.61 0.25 14.95
C ILE A 61 -8.21 -0.38 14.94
N ASP A 62 -7.87 -1.07 13.83
CA ASP A 62 -6.55 -1.68 13.64
C ASP A 62 -5.53 -0.63 13.17
N ILE A 63 -5.90 0.05 12.09
CA ILE A 63 -5.12 1.14 11.50
C ILE A 63 -6.04 2.26 11.01
N GLU A 64 -5.64 3.51 11.25
CA GLU A 64 -6.34 4.71 10.81
C GLU A 64 -5.36 5.77 10.34
N ARG A 65 -5.80 6.61 9.42
CA ARG A 65 -5.05 7.78 8.96
C ARG A 65 -5.99 8.88 8.48
N ASP A 66 -5.54 10.12 8.61
CA ASP A 66 -6.15 11.27 7.95
C ASP A 66 -5.25 11.72 6.80
N ILE A 67 -5.79 11.78 5.58
CA ILE A 67 -5.09 12.24 4.38
C ILE A 67 -5.91 13.37 3.79
N GLU A 68 -5.36 14.59 3.80
CA GLU A 68 -5.99 15.79 3.27
C GLU A 68 -7.40 16.07 3.83
N GLY A 69 -7.65 15.75 5.10
CA GLY A 69 -8.94 15.92 5.75
C GLY A 69 -9.92 14.76 5.52
N ILE A 70 -9.49 13.71 4.81
CA ILE A 70 -10.22 12.46 4.64
C ILE A 70 -9.71 11.43 5.65
N GLY A 71 -10.40 11.35 6.79
CA GLY A 71 -10.14 10.32 7.79
C GLY A 71 -10.67 8.96 7.36
N MET A 72 -9.79 7.96 7.31
CA MET A 72 -10.06 6.60 6.85
C MET A 72 -9.34 5.56 7.73
N GLY A 73 -9.79 4.32 7.68
CA GLY A 73 -9.17 3.25 8.46
C GLY A 73 -9.66 1.86 8.10
N VAL A 74 -9.14 0.89 8.83
CA VAL A 74 -9.53 -0.52 8.77
C VAL A 74 -9.81 -1.01 10.18
N LEU A 75 -10.95 -1.67 10.37
CA LEU A 75 -11.31 -2.31 11.62
C LEU A 75 -10.54 -3.62 11.80
N SER A 76 -10.51 -4.16 13.02
CA SER A 76 -9.81 -5.41 13.37
C SER A 76 -10.28 -6.66 12.62
N ASP A 77 -11.43 -6.61 11.94
CA ASP A 77 -11.94 -7.67 11.08
C ASP A 77 -11.60 -7.48 9.59
N GLY A 78 -10.87 -6.42 9.26
CA GLY A 78 -10.49 -6.02 7.90
C GLY A 78 -11.50 -5.12 7.19
N THR A 79 -12.57 -4.67 7.86
CA THR A 79 -13.58 -3.78 7.25
C THR A 79 -12.99 -2.38 7.01
N PRO A 80 -12.89 -1.92 5.74
CA PRO A 80 -12.43 -0.57 5.42
C PRO A 80 -13.55 0.44 5.68
N TYR A 81 -13.20 1.59 6.25
CA TYR A 81 -14.16 2.63 6.59
C TYR A 81 -13.64 4.05 6.34
N LEU A 82 -14.57 5.00 6.20
CA LEU A 82 -14.30 6.42 6.40
C LEU A 82 -14.96 6.90 7.69
N ASN A 83 -14.34 7.89 8.35
CA ASN A 83 -15.03 8.58 9.43
C ASN A 83 -16.04 9.60 8.86
N GLN A 84 -16.90 10.16 9.72
CA GLN A 84 -17.93 11.11 9.29
C GLN A 84 -17.37 12.32 8.54
N ARG A 85 -16.19 12.82 8.94
CA ARG A 85 -15.53 13.97 8.30
C ARG A 85 -15.02 13.60 6.91
N GLY A 86 -14.35 12.45 6.78
CA GLY A 86 -13.83 11.97 5.52
C GLY A 86 -14.93 11.65 4.51
N LEU A 87 -16.04 11.05 4.95
CA LEU A 87 -17.20 10.85 4.07
C LEU A 87 -17.83 12.18 3.63
N ALA A 88 -17.92 13.16 4.53
CA ALA A 88 -18.46 14.48 4.18
C ALA A 88 -17.58 15.21 3.15
N ALA A 89 -16.25 15.18 3.35
CA ALA A 89 -15.28 15.71 2.41
C ALA A 89 -15.39 15.01 1.05
N LEU A 90 -15.43 13.67 1.03
CA LEU A 90 -15.56 12.89 -0.19
C LEU A 90 -16.80 13.26 -1.03
N CYS A 91 -17.91 13.58 -0.36
CA CYS A 91 -19.16 13.98 -1.01
C CYS A 91 -19.25 15.49 -1.30
N GLY A 92 -18.35 16.33 -0.81
CA GLY A 92 -18.46 17.79 -0.90
C GLY A 92 -19.66 18.35 -0.15
N VAL A 93 -19.96 17.81 1.04
CA VAL A 93 -21.08 18.23 1.89
C VAL A 93 -20.63 18.56 3.31
N GLN A 94 -21.47 19.28 4.06
CA GLN A 94 -21.21 19.54 5.48
C GLN A 94 -21.28 18.26 6.30
N ASN A 95 -20.41 18.13 7.31
CA ASN A 95 -20.35 16.98 8.21
C ASN A 95 -21.71 16.68 8.89
N ALA A 96 -22.51 17.71 9.17
CA ALA A 96 -23.85 17.57 9.73
C ALA A 96 -24.78 16.74 8.83
N HIS A 97 -24.66 16.84 7.51
CA HIS A 97 -25.51 16.08 6.58
C HIS A 97 -25.30 14.56 6.71
N ILE A 98 -24.05 14.14 6.92
CA ILE A 98 -23.71 12.73 7.18
C ILE A 98 -24.22 12.31 8.56
N GLY A 99 -24.07 13.17 9.57
CA GLY A 99 -24.65 12.93 10.91
C GLY A 99 -26.18 12.75 10.86
N THR A 100 -26.88 13.51 10.02
CA THR A 100 -28.32 13.36 9.82
C THR A 100 -28.68 12.05 9.10
N ILE A 101 -27.85 11.55 8.17
CA ILE A 101 -28.07 10.22 7.58
C ILE A 101 -28.02 9.15 8.67
N SER A 102 -27.06 9.28 9.58
CA SER A 102 -26.91 8.38 10.73
C SER A 102 -28.10 8.40 11.67
N SER A 103 -28.56 9.58 12.09
CA SER A 103 -29.71 9.67 13.00
C SER A 103 -31.03 9.19 12.37
N GLN A 104 -31.20 9.39 11.06
CA GLN A 104 -32.44 9.03 10.35
C GLN A 104 -32.51 7.56 9.90
N TRP A 105 -31.41 6.79 10.02
CA TRP A 105 -31.32 5.45 9.42
C TRP A 105 -32.39 4.48 9.92
N LYS A 106 -32.74 4.58 11.21
CA LYS A 106 -33.69 3.69 11.90
C LYS A 106 -35.06 4.32 12.14
N GLU A 107 -35.35 5.49 11.57
CA GLU A 107 -36.69 6.08 11.70
C GLU A 107 -37.76 5.16 11.09
N SER A 108 -38.92 5.06 11.75
CA SER A 108 -40.05 4.24 11.28
C SER A 108 -40.58 4.73 9.93
N VAL A 109 -40.59 6.05 9.72
CA VAL A 109 -40.93 6.69 8.45
C VAL A 109 -39.64 7.10 7.75
N GLN A 110 -39.23 6.31 6.76
CA GLN A 110 -37.99 6.54 6.02
C GLN A 110 -38.09 7.81 5.15
N LYS A 111 -37.15 8.73 5.36
CA LYS A 111 -37.03 9.94 4.54
C LYS A 111 -36.57 9.58 3.12
N PRO A 112 -36.97 10.33 2.08
CA PRO A 112 -36.63 10.02 0.69
C PRO A 112 -35.14 9.75 0.46
N ARG A 113 -34.25 10.59 1.04
CA ARG A 113 -32.79 10.40 0.99
C ARG A 113 -32.34 9.03 1.52
N ILE A 114 -32.85 8.61 2.67
CA ILE A 114 -32.45 7.34 3.30
C ILE A 114 -32.97 6.16 2.48
N SER A 115 -34.21 6.26 1.97
CA SER A 115 -34.78 5.26 1.08
C SER A 115 -33.97 5.09 -0.20
N THR A 116 -33.51 6.18 -0.82
CA THR A 116 -32.65 6.13 -2.01
C THR A 116 -31.29 5.48 -1.70
N ILE A 117 -30.61 5.90 -0.62
CA ILE A 117 -29.31 5.31 -0.24
C ILE A 117 -29.45 3.80 0.04
N LYS A 118 -30.50 3.39 0.76
CA LYS A 118 -30.79 1.97 0.99
C LYS A 118 -31.10 1.23 -0.31
N GLY A 119 -31.80 1.86 -1.25
CA GLY A 119 -32.04 1.33 -2.59
C GLY A 119 -30.73 1.03 -3.33
N ILE A 120 -29.80 1.99 -3.35
CA ILE A 120 -28.46 1.83 -3.96
C ILE A 120 -27.70 0.66 -3.32
N LEU A 121 -27.73 0.54 -1.99
CA LEU A 121 -27.10 -0.58 -1.27
C LEU A 121 -27.71 -1.93 -1.64
N LEU A 122 -29.04 -2.00 -1.71
CA LEU A 122 -29.76 -3.23 -2.07
C LEU A 122 -29.45 -3.65 -3.51
N GLU A 123 -29.35 -2.71 -4.44
CA GLU A 123 -28.93 -2.97 -5.83
C GLU A 123 -27.50 -3.51 -5.91
N ALA A 124 -26.60 -3.04 -5.06
CA ALA A 124 -25.25 -3.59 -4.90
C ALA A 124 -25.22 -4.96 -4.16
N GLY A 125 -26.38 -5.42 -3.68
CA GLY A 125 -26.55 -6.67 -2.94
C GLY A 125 -26.02 -6.60 -1.51
N ALA A 126 -26.06 -5.42 -0.90
CA ALA A 126 -25.71 -5.16 0.49
C ALA A 126 -26.92 -4.68 1.29
N ASP A 127 -27.02 -5.11 2.54
CA ASP A 127 -28.07 -4.70 3.47
C ASP A 127 -27.44 -4.43 4.83
N PHE A 128 -27.71 -3.25 5.39
CA PHE A 128 -27.06 -2.72 6.57
C PHE A 128 -28.10 -2.20 7.57
N ALA A 129 -28.11 -2.81 8.77
CA ALA A 129 -28.98 -2.40 9.87
C ALA A 129 -28.62 -1.01 10.45
N GLN A 130 -27.37 -0.56 10.25
CA GLN A 130 -26.84 0.73 10.68
C GLN A 130 -25.92 1.31 9.59
N PRO A 131 -25.79 2.64 9.47
CA PRO A 131 -24.93 3.26 8.46
C PRO A 131 -23.45 3.31 8.88
N HIS A 132 -23.15 3.06 10.15
CA HIS A 132 -21.81 3.05 10.69
C HIS A 132 -21.70 2.05 11.83
N ILE A 133 -20.45 1.72 12.18
CA ILE A 133 -20.07 0.94 13.34
C ILE A 133 -19.50 1.92 14.37
N GLU A 134 -20.00 1.88 15.59
CA GLU A 134 -19.48 2.68 16.71
C GLU A 134 -18.33 1.93 17.37
N VAL A 135 -17.14 2.53 17.40
CA VAL A 135 -15.94 1.93 17.98
C VAL A 135 -15.33 2.87 19.02
N PRO A 136 -15.30 2.49 20.31
CA PRO A 136 -14.54 3.20 21.32
C PRO A 136 -13.04 3.12 21.01
N HIS A 137 -12.41 4.26 20.74
CA HIS A 137 -10.98 4.34 20.45
C HIS A 137 -10.37 5.60 21.09
N LYS A 138 -9.25 5.44 21.82
CA LYS A 138 -8.55 6.56 22.48
C LYS A 138 -9.47 7.45 23.36
N GLY A 139 -10.46 6.85 24.02
CA GLY A 139 -11.39 7.57 24.91
C GLY A 139 -12.51 8.34 24.20
N VAL A 140 -12.64 8.21 22.87
CA VAL A 140 -13.72 8.81 22.07
C VAL A 140 -14.43 7.72 21.29
N VAL A 141 -15.73 7.88 21.04
CA VAL A 141 -16.48 6.97 20.16
C VAL A 141 -16.29 7.42 18.72
N HIS A 142 -15.72 6.55 17.89
CA HIS A 142 -15.53 6.76 16.47
C HIS A 142 -16.71 6.17 15.69
N PHE A 143 -17.26 6.95 14.77
CA PHE A 143 -18.27 6.49 13.82
C PHE A 143 -17.60 6.05 12.52
N CYS A 144 -17.46 4.73 12.34
CA CYS A 144 -16.80 4.10 11.22
C CYS A 144 -17.83 3.70 10.15
N TYR A 145 -17.90 4.45 9.05
CA TYR A 145 -18.82 4.17 7.93
C TYR A 145 -18.16 3.19 6.96
N PRO A 146 -18.69 1.95 6.80
CA PRO A 146 -18.10 0.98 5.88
C PRO A 146 -18.04 1.50 4.44
N ALA A 147 -17.03 1.06 3.68
CA ALA A 147 -16.81 1.53 2.30
C ALA A 147 -18.06 1.38 1.40
N GLU A 148 -18.86 0.33 1.57
CA GLU A 148 -20.12 0.14 0.86
C GLU A 148 -21.14 1.24 1.16
N ILE A 149 -21.28 1.64 2.44
CA ILE A 149 -22.11 2.79 2.84
C ILE A 149 -21.56 4.07 2.24
N CYS A 150 -20.24 4.27 2.31
CA CYS A 150 -19.59 5.47 1.75
C CYS A 150 -19.86 5.61 0.26
N LEU A 151 -19.78 4.51 -0.50
CA LEU A 151 -20.07 4.51 -1.93
C LEU A 151 -21.54 4.83 -2.23
N ALA A 152 -22.48 4.25 -1.49
CA ALA A 152 -23.91 4.54 -1.69
C ALA A 152 -24.28 6.00 -1.36
N VAL A 153 -23.69 6.56 -0.29
CA VAL A 153 -23.87 7.98 0.06
C VAL A 153 -23.22 8.89 -0.99
N LEU A 154 -22.03 8.52 -1.49
CA LEU A 154 -21.34 9.24 -2.55
C LEU A 154 -22.14 9.23 -3.86
N GLU A 155 -22.69 8.08 -4.23
CA GLU A 155 -23.56 7.91 -5.41
C GLU A 155 -24.81 8.79 -5.31
N TYR A 156 -25.49 8.76 -4.16
CA TYR A 156 -26.65 9.62 -3.91
C TYR A 156 -26.31 11.11 -4.12
N TYR A 157 -25.22 11.61 -3.54
CA TYR A 157 -24.81 13.00 -3.75
C TYR A 157 -24.26 13.29 -5.15
N ALA A 158 -23.88 12.26 -5.90
CA ALA A 158 -23.47 12.41 -7.30
C ALA A 158 -24.67 12.47 -8.27
N LEU A 159 -25.73 11.70 -8.01
CA LEU A 159 -26.78 11.44 -9.00
C LEU A 159 -28.19 11.83 -8.52
N ASP A 160 -28.57 11.49 -7.29
CA ASP A 160 -29.98 11.45 -6.85
C ASP A 160 -30.37 12.49 -5.79
N ALA A 161 -29.43 13.33 -5.35
CA ALA A 161 -29.67 14.35 -4.33
C ALA A 161 -30.49 15.57 -4.81
N GLY A 162 -31.08 15.53 -6.01
CA GLY A 162 -31.85 16.63 -6.60
C GLY A 162 -31.03 17.92 -6.70
N SER A 163 -31.53 19.01 -6.11
CA SER A 163 -30.80 20.29 -6.04
C SER A 163 -29.52 20.25 -5.21
N ASN A 164 -29.33 19.20 -4.40
CA ASN A 164 -28.15 19.02 -3.55
C ASN A 164 -27.06 18.14 -4.18
N VAL A 165 -27.19 17.78 -5.46
CA VAL A 165 -26.13 17.06 -6.16
C VAL A 165 -24.85 17.89 -6.20
N ARG A 166 -23.72 17.26 -5.85
CA ARG A 166 -22.42 17.92 -5.71
C ARG A 166 -21.50 17.59 -6.88
N PRO A 167 -20.89 18.60 -7.53
CA PRO A 167 -19.89 18.36 -8.57
C PRO A 167 -18.70 17.52 -8.07
N GLU A 168 -18.29 17.73 -6.82
CA GLU A 168 -17.24 16.96 -6.15
C GLU A 168 -17.62 15.50 -5.98
N ALA A 169 -18.83 15.21 -5.46
CA ALA A 169 -19.34 13.84 -5.38
C ALA A 169 -19.37 13.17 -6.76
N ARG A 170 -19.80 13.88 -7.81
CA ARG A 170 -19.78 13.35 -9.19
C ARG A 170 -18.37 13.00 -9.69
N LYS A 171 -17.39 13.87 -9.44
CA LYS A 171 -15.98 13.62 -9.79
C LYS A 171 -15.49 12.37 -9.06
N ASN A 172 -15.66 12.34 -7.74
CA ASN A 172 -15.15 11.27 -6.89
C ASN A 172 -15.85 9.93 -7.16
N PHE A 173 -17.16 9.92 -7.40
CA PHE A 173 -17.91 8.72 -7.75
C PHE A 173 -17.38 8.06 -9.03
N ARG A 174 -17.13 8.85 -10.09
CA ARG A 174 -16.54 8.33 -11.34
C ARG A 174 -15.17 7.69 -11.14
N LEU A 175 -14.42 8.20 -10.17
CA LEU A 175 -13.06 7.75 -9.87
C LEU A 175 -13.05 6.50 -8.98
N LEU A 176 -14.01 6.39 -8.06
CA LEU A 176 -14.01 5.43 -6.96
C LEU A 176 -15.09 4.34 -7.06
N ALA A 177 -15.91 4.33 -8.11
CA ALA A 177 -16.93 3.31 -8.33
C ALA A 177 -16.36 1.87 -8.30
N GLY A 178 -17.19 0.91 -7.91
CA GLY A 178 -16.80 -0.49 -7.77
C GLY A 178 -15.97 -0.77 -6.51
N SER A 179 -14.93 -1.60 -6.62
CA SER A 179 -14.03 -1.94 -5.50
C SER A 179 -12.98 -0.87 -5.19
N LYS A 180 -12.92 0.22 -5.99
CA LYS A 180 -11.82 1.20 -5.93
C LYS A 180 -11.75 1.97 -4.63
N LEU A 181 -12.86 2.32 -3.98
CA LEU A 181 -12.81 2.99 -2.68
C LEU A 181 -12.16 2.09 -1.61
N LYS A 182 -12.52 0.81 -1.59
CA LYS A 182 -11.95 -0.18 -0.69
C LYS A 182 -10.45 -0.38 -0.93
N GLU A 183 -10.06 -0.55 -2.19
CA GLU A 183 -8.65 -0.66 -2.58
C GLU A 183 -7.86 0.60 -2.22
N MET A 184 -8.45 1.77 -2.40
CA MET A 184 -7.84 3.05 -2.03
C MET A 184 -7.60 3.14 -0.52
N ILE A 185 -8.61 2.82 0.31
CA ILE A 185 -8.47 2.85 1.77
C ILE A 185 -7.35 1.92 2.20
N TYR A 186 -7.35 0.66 1.73
CA TYR A 186 -6.32 -0.32 2.03
C TYR A 186 -4.92 0.15 1.63
N SER A 187 -4.75 0.68 0.42
CA SER A 187 -3.46 1.21 -0.05
C SER A 187 -2.97 2.37 0.81
N GLN A 188 -3.86 3.30 1.15
CA GLN A 188 -3.52 4.53 1.87
C GLN A 188 -3.16 4.30 3.34
N VAL A 189 -3.82 3.33 3.97
CA VAL A 189 -3.53 2.92 5.34
C VAL A 189 -2.45 1.83 5.39
N GLY A 190 -1.97 1.32 4.26
CA GLY A 190 -1.00 0.22 4.21
C GLY A 190 -1.56 -1.09 4.76
N TYR A 191 -2.86 -1.37 4.56
CA TYR A 191 -3.48 -2.62 4.95
C TYR A 191 -3.53 -3.59 3.76
N ASP A 192 -3.01 -4.81 3.95
CA ASP A 192 -3.09 -5.87 2.94
C ASP A 192 -4.14 -6.92 3.34
N PRO A 193 -5.34 -6.89 2.75
CA PRO A 193 -6.42 -7.82 3.08
C PRO A 193 -6.14 -9.27 2.63
N THR A 194 -5.10 -9.49 1.83
CA THR A 194 -4.72 -10.80 1.29
C THR A 194 -3.61 -11.47 2.08
N GLY A 195 -2.86 -10.71 2.89
CA GLY A 195 -1.61 -11.17 3.51
C GLY A 195 -0.47 -11.41 2.50
N GLY A 196 -0.59 -10.86 1.29
CA GLY A 196 0.35 -10.98 0.18
C GLY A 196 1.76 -10.44 0.48
N ILE A 197 1.93 -9.51 1.42
CA ILE A 197 3.26 -9.04 1.86
C ILE A 197 3.97 -9.96 2.86
N ALA A 198 3.22 -10.81 3.57
CA ALA A 198 3.78 -11.60 4.68
C ALA A 198 4.83 -12.60 4.17
N GLU A 199 4.56 -13.22 3.03
CA GLU A 199 5.46 -14.19 2.41
C GLU A 199 6.72 -13.53 1.82
N PRO A 200 6.65 -12.43 1.05
CA PRO A 200 7.81 -11.62 0.68
C PRO A 200 8.67 -11.16 1.88
N LEU A 201 8.04 -10.67 2.96
CA LEU A 201 8.75 -10.27 4.18
C LEU A 201 9.42 -11.46 4.87
N ARG A 202 8.74 -12.61 4.97
CA ARG A 202 9.31 -13.84 5.52
C ARG A 202 10.55 -14.28 4.74
N LYS A 203 10.45 -14.37 3.41
CA LYS A 203 11.59 -14.73 2.54
C LYS A 203 12.76 -13.75 2.67
N TRP A 204 12.46 -12.47 2.78
CA TRP A 204 13.48 -11.46 3.00
C TRP A 204 14.15 -11.63 4.37
N HIS A 205 13.36 -11.78 5.43
CA HIS A 205 13.84 -12.00 6.80
C HIS A 205 14.75 -13.21 6.92
N GLU A 206 14.42 -14.33 6.27
CA GLU A 206 15.26 -15.54 6.27
C GLU A 206 16.65 -15.29 5.64
N ARG A 207 16.75 -14.42 4.63
CA ARG A 207 18.04 -14.02 4.08
C ARG A 207 18.83 -13.14 5.06
N ILE A 208 18.16 -12.27 5.81
CA ILE A 208 18.80 -11.43 6.84
C ILE A 208 19.38 -12.33 7.93
N GLU A 209 18.58 -13.25 8.45
CA GLU A 209 18.97 -14.17 9.52
C GLU A 209 20.28 -14.91 9.17
N LEU A 210 20.41 -15.37 7.93
CA LEU A 210 21.59 -16.07 7.44
C LEU A 210 22.84 -15.19 7.22
N ASN A 211 22.69 -13.88 7.06
CA ASN A 211 23.77 -13.01 6.52
C ASN A 211 24.10 -11.77 7.33
N HIS A 212 23.24 -11.36 8.28
CA HIS A 212 23.38 -10.08 8.98
C HIS A 212 24.74 -9.90 9.70
N GLN A 213 25.36 -11.01 10.13
CA GLN A 213 26.67 -11.06 10.80
C GLN A 213 27.80 -11.63 9.95
N SER A 214 27.58 -11.87 8.65
CA SER A 214 28.58 -12.58 7.84
C SER A 214 29.77 -11.70 7.40
N ALA A 215 29.63 -10.38 7.42
CA ALA A 215 30.75 -9.47 7.13
C ALA A 215 31.70 -9.39 8.34
N PRO A 216 33.03 -9.39 8.15
CA PRO A 216 34.00 -9.20 9.22
C PRO A 216 33.79 -7.86 9.96
N SER A 217 34.22 -7.82 11.24
CA SER A 217 34.28 -6.58 11.99
C SER A 217 35.11 -5.53 11.24
N GLY A 218 34.63 -4.29 11.17
CA GLY A 218 35.27 -3.22 10.41
C GLY A 218 34.75 -3.08 8.97
N TYR A 219 33.87 -3.97 8.51
CA TYR A 219 33.33 -3.95 7.15
C TYR A 219 31.80 -3.95 7.11
N PHE A 220 31.22 -3.36 6.07
CA PHE A 220 29.80 -3.49 5.73
C PHE A 220 29.61 -4.29 4.44
N SER A 221 28.43 -4.90 4.28
CA SER A 221 28.05 -5.59 3.04
C SER A 221 26.93 -4.84 2.33
N ILE A 222 26.91 -4.92 1.00
CA ILE A 222 25.84 -4.31 0.19
C ILE A 222 24.48 -4.95 0.49
N PHE A 223 24.46 -6.24 0.81
CA PHE A 223 23.25 -6.91 1.25
C PHE A 223 22.65 -6.23 2.49
N ASN A 224 23.47 -5.95 3.51
CA ASN A 224 23.05 -5.25 4.72
C ASN A 224 22.58 -3.82 4.45
N GLU A 225 23.24 -3.10 3.55
CA GLU A 225 22.83 -1.72 3.26
C GLU A 225 21.70 -1.59 2.24
N ALA A 226 21.37 -2.64 1.49
CA ALA A 226 20.26 -2.64 0.54
C ALA A 226 18.87 -2.83 1.20
N HIS A 227 18.81 -3.00 2.52
CA HIS A 227 17.59 -3.36 3.25
C HIS A 227 16.43 -2.39 3.00
N THR A 228 16.70 -1.08 3.05
CA THR A 228 15.66 -0.05 2.82
C THR A 228 15.07 -0.15 1.41
N VAL A 229 15.91 -0.35 0.38
CA VAL A 229 15.44 -0.48 -1.01
C VAL A 229 14.55 -1.72 -1.17
N ILE A 230 14.92 -2.81 -0.52
CA ILE A 230 14.17 -4.08 -0.60
C ILE A 230 12.86 -3.98 0.16
N TYR A 231 12.88 -3.37 1.35
CA TYR A 231 11.68 -3.10 2.14
C TYR A 231 10.69 -2.24 1.35
N GLU A 232 11.11 -1.11 0.78
CA GLU A 232 10.22 -0.24 0.01
C GLU A 232 9.69 -0.90 -1.27
N LEU A 233 10.43 -1.85 -1.86
CA LEU A 233 9.91 -2.68 -2.95
C LEU A 233 8.78 -3.60 -2.48
N ILE A 234 8.96 -4.29 -1.35
CA ILE A 234 7.89 -5.11 -0.75
C ILE A 234 6.68 -4.24 -0.45
N MET A 235 6.91 -3.04 0.11
CA MET A 235 5.84 -2.12 0.46
C MET A 235 5.14 -1.49 -0.73
N ALA A 236 5.79 -1.46 -1.89
CA ALA A 236 5.16 -1.12 -3.14
C ALA A 236 4.30 -2.26 -3.73
N GLY A 237 4.32 -3.45 -3.12
CA GLY A 237 3.61 -4.64 -3.57
C GLY A 237 4.44 -5.58 -4.46
N ALA A 238 5.77 -5.48 -4.42
CA ALA A 238 6.63 -6.40 -5.17
C ALA A 238 6.69 -7.79 -4.51
N GLU A 239 6.46 -8.84 -5.29
CA GLU A 239 6.70 -10.21 -4.85
C GLU A 239 8.21 -10.48 -4.79
N ILE A 240 8.80 -10.37 -3.60
CA ILE A 240 10.20 -10.73 -3.40
C ILE A 240 10.35 -12.25 -3.45
N GLY A 241 11.19 -12.69 -4.38
CA GLY A 241 11.51 -14.10 -4.61
C GLY A 241 12.89 -14.26 -5.22
N GLU A 242 13.19 -15.47 -5.69
CA GLU A 242 14.51 -15.91 -6.14
C GLU A 242 15.18 -15.02 -7.20
N LYS A 243 14.38 -14.32 -8.02
CA LYS A 243 14.83 -13.49 -9.15
C LYS A 243 14.67 -11.99 -8.91
N MET A 244 14.10 -11.60 -7.78
CA MET A 244 13.63 -10.24 -7.53
C MET A 244 14.20 -9.67 -6.23
N VAL A 245 15.53 -9.47 -6.20
CA VAL A 245 16.20 -8.66 -5.18
C VAL A 245 17.28 -7.81 -5.86
N PRO A 246 17.29 -6.47 -5.69
CA PRO A 246 18.24 -5.58 -6.35
C PRO A 246 19.65 -5.57 -5.73
N ASP A 247 19.89 -6.28 -4.62
CA ASP A 247 21.18 -6.32 -3.91
C ASP A 247 22.37 -6.67 -4.82
N ILE A 248 22.22 -7.65 -5.72
CA ILE A 248 23.25 -7.99 -6.71
C ILE A 248 23.47 -6.82 -7.70
N SER A 249 22.40 -6.18 -8.16
CA SER A 249 22.50 -5.05 -9.10
C SER A 249 23.19 -3.85 -8.44
N ILE A 250 22.80 -3.52 -7.20
CA ILE A 250 23.43 -2.48 -6.39
C ILE A 250 24.91 -2.81 -6.22
N GLY A 251 25.24 -4.04 -5.80
CA GLY A 251 26.62 -4.46 -5.56
C GLY A 251 27.50 -4.40 -6.80
N GLN A 252 26.99 -4.83 -7.96
CA GLN A 252 27.70 -4.73 -9.24
C GLN A 252 27.99 -3.28 -9.64
N HIS A 253 27.02 -2.38 -9.44
CA HIS A 253 27.22 -0.97 -9.77
C HIS A 253 28.13 -0.27 -8.77
N TRP A 254 28.08 -0.64 -7.49
CA TRP A 254 28.94 -0.09 -6.45
C TRP A 254 30.39 -0.54 -6.66
N ALA A 255 30.65 -1.82 -6.93
CA ALA A 255 31.99 -2.31 -7.20
C ALA A 255 32.66 -1.60 -8.38
N LYS A 256 31.90 -1.32 -9.45
CA LYS A 256 32.40 -0.53 -10.59
C LYS A 256 32.70 0.92 -10.21
N TYR A 257 31.86 1.53 -9.37
CA TYR A 257 32.09 2.89 -8.89
C TYR A 257 33.31 2.97 -7.97
N TRP A 258 33.46 1.98 -7.09
CA TRP A 258 34.63 1.81 -6.22
C TRP A 258 35.93 1.80 -7.02
N ASP A 259 36.03 0.91 -8.01
CA ASP A 259 37.24 0.76 -8.84
C ASP A 259 37.49 2.03 -9.69
N ALA A 260 36.44 2.64 -10.26
CA ALA A 260 36.58 3.81 -11.13
C ALA A 260 37.00 5.10 -10.40
N ASN A 261 36.78 5.19 -9.09
CA ASN A 261 37.13 6.35 -8.27
C ASN A 261 38.31 6.07 -7.33
N ASP A 262 38.98 4.93 -7.50
CA ASP A 262 40.12 4.52 -6.66
C ASP A 262 39.80 4.62 -5.15
N LEU A 263 38.60 4.20 -4.75
CA LEU A 263 38.15 4.35 -3.36
C LEU A 263 38.96 3.49 -2.38
N GLU A 264 39.67 2.48 -2.89
CA GLU A 264 40.60 1.63 -2.15
C GLU A 264 41.75 2.45 -1.55
N SER A 265 42.32 3.40 -2.29
CA SER A 265 43.40 4.25 -1.78
C SER A 265 42.96 5.19 -0.65
N ARG A 266 41.66 5.50 -0.59
CA ARG A 266 41.07 6.40 0.41
C ARG A 266 40.56 5.68 1.66
N PHE A 267 39.90 4.54 1.48
CA PHE A 267 39.18 3.86 2.57
C PHE A 267 39.77 2.51 2.96
N GLY A 268 40.77 2.02 2.21
CA GLY A 268 41.37 0.70 2.40
C GLY A 268 40.74 -0.38 1.54
N ASP A 269 41.36 -1.56 1.53
CA ASP A 269 41.00 -2.67 0.66
C ASP A 269 39.61 -3.23 0.95
N ARG A 270 38.91 -3.66 -0.12
CA ARG A 270 37.68 -4.45 0.02
C ARG A 270 38.02 -5.89 0.38
N GLU A 271 37.16 -6.51 1.18
CA GLU A 271 37.32 -7.89 1.62
C GLU A 271 36.23 -8.81 1.05
N LYS A 272 36.38 -10.11 1.28
CA LYS A 272 35.41 -11.12 0.86
C LYS A 272 34.79 -11.83 2.05
N PHE A 273 33.51 -12.17 1.93
CA PHE A 273 32.79 -12.91 2.97
C PHE A 273 31.81 -13.94 2.40
N PRO A 274 31.47 -15.01 3.16
CA PRO A 274 30.50 -16.00 2.74
C PRO A 274 29.06 -15.47 2.87
N HIS A 275 28.35 -15.40 1.74
CA HIS A 275 26.93 -15.08 1.64
C HIS A 275 26.11 -16.37 1.39
N ARG A 276 25.00 -16.54 2.12
CA ARG A 276 24.17 -17.75 2.08
C ARG A 276 22.75 -17.45 1.64
N TYR A 277 22.13 -18.38 0.93
CA TYR A 277 20.72 -18.35 0.57
C TYR A 277 19.93 -19.42 1.34
N PRO A 278 18.64 -19.19 1.69
CA PRO A 278 17.77 -20.21 2.27
C PRO A 278 17.62 -21.44 1.36
N LYS A 279 17.35 -22.62 1.92
CA LYS A 279 17.43 -23.91 1.19
C LYS A 279 16.48 -24.02 0.00
N ASP A 280 15.36 -23.32 0.04
CA ASP A 280 14.34 -23.26 -1.01
C ASP A 280 14.71 -22.29 -2.15
N HIS A 281 15.80 -21.52 -2.03
CA HIS A 281 16.33 -20.70 -3.12
C HIS A 281 17.23 -21.51 -4.08
N PRO A 282 17.16 -21.33 -5.41
CA PRO A 282 18.02 -21.99 -6.40
C PRO A 282 19.50 -21.72 -6.15
N GLN A 283 19.82 -20.52 -5.67
CA GLN A 283 21.17 -20.09 -5.32
C GLN A 283 21.78 -20.89 -4.17
N ALA A 284 20.96 -21.56 -3.34
CA ALA A 284 21.45 -22.34 -2.21
C ALA A 284 22.27 -23.56 -2.63
N LYS A 285 22.11 -24.04 -3.87
CA LYS A 285 22.90 -25.13 -4.46
C LYS A 285 24.41 -24.82 -4.50
N SER A 286 24.78 -23.54 -4.49
CA SER A 286 26.17 -23.07 -4.50
C SER A 286 26.55 -22.33 -3.22
N ASN A 287 25.85 -22.58 -2.10
CA ASN A 287 26.20 -21.99 -0.81
C ASN A 287 27.55 -22.53 -0.26
N PRO A 288 28.36 -21.68 0.39
CA PRO A 288 28.24 -20.22 0.42
C PRO A 288 28.68 -19.61 -0.92
N GLN A 289 27.98 -18.56 -1.35
CA GLN A 289 28.50 -17.68 -2.39
C GLN A 289 29.48 -16.69 -1.78
N ILE A 290 30.43 -16.19 -2.56
CA ILE A 290 31.43 -15.23 -2.08
C ILE A 290 31.04 -13.84 -2.54
N ALA A 291 30.86 -12.92 -1.59
CA ALA A 291 30.49 -11.52 -1.85
C ALA A 291 31.57 -10.58 -1.31
N ASN A 292 31.63 -9.37 -1.87
CA ASN A 292 32.51 -8.31 -1.38
C ASN A 292 31.88 -7.63 -0.16
N CYS A 293 32.71 -7.28 0.82
CA CYS A 293 32.43 -6.32 1.87
C CYS A 293 33.44 -5.15 1.80
N TYR A 294 33.06 -4.00 2.35
CA TYR A 294 33.79 -2.74 2.19
C TYR A 294 34.08 -2.14 3.57
N PRO A 295 35.20 -1.42 3.75
CA PRO A 295 35.52 -0.77 5.02
C PRO A 295 34.38 0.13 5.51
N LEU A 296 34.08 0.10 6.82
CA LEU A 296 33.02 0.91 7.43
C LEU A 296 33.19 2.41 7.18
N ASP A 297 34.42 2.89 7.05
CA ASP A 297 34.73 4.30 6.78
C ASP A 297 34.17 4.78 5.42
N ALA A 298 33.95 3.86 4.47
CA ALA A 298 33.35 4.15 3.18
C ALA A 298 31.81 4.19 3.21
N LEU A 299 31.16 3.87 4.33
CA LEU A 299 29.71 3.71 4.39
C LEU A 299 28.95 5.00 4.03
N GLY A 300 29.45 6.16 4.47
CA GLY A 300 28.86 7.45 4.11
C GLY A 300 28.95 7.74 2.61
N GLU A 301 30.04 7.33 1.96
CA GLU A 301 30.23 7.44 0.52
C GLU A 301 29.26 6.55 -0.25
N TYR A 302 29.12 5.30 0.21
CA TYR A 302 28.16 4.35 -0.36
C TYR A 302 26.73 4.88 -0.28
N ARG A 303 26.29 5.44 0.86
CA ARG A 303 24.92 5.93 1.02
C ARG A 303 24.62 7.12 0.13
N ARG A 304 25.56 8.07 -0.01
CA ARG A 304 25.44 9.18 -0.98
C ARG A 304 25.35 8.65 -2.40
N TRP A 305 26.25 7.74 -2.78
CA TRP A 305 26.23 7.12 -4.09
C TRP A 305 24.93 6.36 -4.38
N LEU A 306 24.41 5.62 -3.40
CA LEU A 306 23.17 4.86 -3.54
C LEU A 306 22.02 5.80 -3.87
N GLN A 307 21.91 6.92 -3.15
CA GLN A 307 20.90 7.94 -3.41
C GLN A 307 21.12 8.60 -4.79
N ASP A 308 22.25 9.28 -4.98
CA ASP A 308 22.46 10.20 -6.10
C ASP A 308 22.60 9.44 -7.42
N VAL A 309 23.32 8.32 -7.43
CA VAL A 309 23.72 7.62 -8.65
C VAL A 309 22.81 6.43 -8.94
N TYR A 310 22.45 5.64 -7.93
CA TYR A 310 21.68 4.42 -8.16
C TYR A 310 20.18 4.68 -8.20
N LEU A 311 19.63 5.38 -7.21
CA LEU A 311 18.21 5.71 -7.13
C LEU A 311 17.88 6.87 -8.10
N ASP A 312 18.38 8.07 -7.83
CA ASP A 312 18.02 9.28 -8.57
C ASP A 312 18.64 9.33 -9.97
N GLY A 313 19.85 8.80 -10.12
CA GLY A 313 20.54 8.61 -11.40
C GLY A 313 19.89 7.57 -12.34
N GLY A 314 18.80 6.93 -11.92
CA GLY A 314 17.94 6.11 -12.79
C GLY A 314 18.38 4.66 -13.00
N LYS A 315 19.45 4.19 -12.35
CA LYS A 315 19.87 2.78 -12.41
C LYS A 315 18.79 1.87 -11.83
N PHE A 316 18.20 2.25 -10.70
CA PHE A 316 17.09 1.53 -10.10
C PHE A 316 15.86 1.47 -11.01
N LYS A 317 15.49 2.61 -11.63
CA LYS A 317 14.42 2.67 -12.62
C LYS A 317 14.67 1.72 -13.80
N ASN A 318 15.91 1.64 -14.28
CA ASN A 318 16.29 0.73 -15.36
C ASN A 318 16.28 -0.73 -14.92
N TYR A 319 16.71 -1.02 -13.69
CA TYR A 319 16.58 -2.35 -13.08
C TYR A 319 15.11 -2.81 -13.08
N LEU A 320 14.19 -1.96 -12.61
CA LEU A 320 12.76 -2.28 -12.57
C LEU A 320 12.15 -2.47 -13.96
N LYS A 321 12.52 -1.64 -14.95
CA LYS A 321 12.10 -1.83 -16.36
C LYS A 321 12.50 -3.20 -16.92
N GLY A 322 13.62 -3.76 -16.45
CA GLY A 322 14.10 -5.09 -16.85
C GLY A 322 13.33 -6.25 -16.21
N LYS A 323 12.50 -6.01 -15.19
CA LYS A 323 11.76 -7.04 -14.46
C LYS A 323 10.33 -7.16 -14.98
N LYS A 324 10.09 -8.21 -15.77
CA LYS A 324 8.77 -8.47 -16.38
C LYS A 324 7.71 -8.88 -15.36
N GLU A 325 8.12 -9.42 -14.21
CA GLU A 325 7.21 -9.85 -13.15
C GLU A 325 6.67 -8.68 -12.32
N ILE A 326 7.23 -7.46 -12.44
CA ILE A 326 6.79 -6.30 -11.65
C ILE A 326 5.79 -5.47 -12.47
N PRO A 327 4.55 -5.27 -11.97
CA PRO A 327 3.61 -4.38 -12.62
C PRO A 327 4.16 -2.94 -12.71
N PRO A 328 3.85 -2.19 -13.79
CA PRO A 328 4.29 -0.80 -13.91
C PRO A 328 3.87 0.09 -12.74
N SER A 329 2.68 -0.14 -12.16
CA SER A 329 2.18 0.60 -10.99
C SER A 329 3.04 0.36 -9.75
N VAL A 330 3.40 -0.90 -9.46
CA VAL A 330 4.32 -1.28 -8.38
C VAL A 330 5.69 -0.63 -8.59
N SER A 331 6.21 -0.67 -9.82
CA SER A 331 7.50 -0.03 -10.14
C SER A 331 7.49 1.48 -9.90
N GLN A 332 6.42 2.17 -10.30
CA GLN A 332 6.26 3.61 -10.08
C GLN A 332 6.14 3.95 -8.59
N LEU A 333 5.38 3.15 -7.84
CA LEU A 333 5.23 3.32 -6.41
C LEU A 333 6.56 3.13 -5.67
N ALA A 334 7.32 2.07 -6.00
CA ALA A 334 8.63 1.81 -5.41
C ALA A 334 9.62 2.97 -5.65
N ILE A 335 9.65 3.51 -6.88
CA ILE A 335 10.47 4.68 -7.21
C ILE A 335 10.05 5.89 -6.37
N LYS A 336 8.75 6.16 -6.25
CA LYS A 336 8.24 7.28 -5.45
C LYS A 336 8.62 7.14 -3.97
N ARG A 337 8.55 5.94 -3.40
CA ARG A 337 8.89 5.68 -1.99
C ARG A 337 10.37 5.89 -1.66
N LEU A 338 11.25 5.67 -2.63
CA LEU A 338 12.71 5.79 -2.47
C LEU A 338 13.28 7.15 -2.90
N SER A 339 12.44 8.05 -3.43
CA SER A 339 12.80 9.42 -3.76
C SER A 339 11.93 10.39 -2.94
N PRO A 340 12.16 10.52 -1.62
CA PRO A 340 11.39 11.44 -0.79
C PRO A 340 11.50 12.86 -1.34
N LYS A 341 10.36 13.54 -1.48
CA LYS A 341 10.33 14.97 -1.83
C LYS A 341 11.10 15.72 -0.73
N LEU A 342 11.93 16.68 -1.13
CA LEU A 342 12.62 17.59 -0.21
C LEU A 342 11.63 18.10 0.84
N ILE A 343 12.05 18.09 2.12
CA ILE A 343 11.25 18.52 3.27
C ILE A 343 10.65 19.90 2.94
N GLU A 344 9.33 20.03 3.10
CA GLU A 344 8.63 21.31 2.99
C GLU A 344 9.32 22.33 3.91
N GLN A 345 9.81 23.43 3.34
CA GLN A 345 10.49 24.52 4.06
C GLN A 345 9.52 25.35 4.88
#